data_AF-A0A7X9PLM7-F1
#
_entry.id   AF-A0A7X9PLM7-F1
#
_cell.length_a   1.000
_cell.length_b   1.000
_cell.length_c   1.000
_cell.angle_alpha   90.00
_cell.angle_beta   90.00
_cell.angle_gamma   90.00
#
_symmetry.space_group_name_H-M   'P 1'
#
loop_
_entity.id
_entity.type
_entity.pdbx_description
1 polymer ?
#
loop_
_entity_poly.entity_id
_entity_poly.type
_entity_poly.pdbx_seq_one_letter_code
_entity_poly.pdbx_strand_id
1 'polypeptide(L)' 'MSKEEFKRVVSQGIPEVLPEPKPYDPTINHAPKRKDILTKEEKKLALRNALRYFPAKFHETLAPEFLNELNT' A
#
# COMPACT_ATOMS: atom_id res chain seq x y z
N MET A 1 -3.04 -22.79 6.62
CA MET A 1 -4.44 -22.38 6.45
C MET A 1 -5.21 -23.48 5.75
N SER A 2 -6.44 -23.75 6.18
CA SER A 2 -7.37 -24.57 5.40
C SER A 2 -7.93 -23.78 4.21
N LYS A 3 -8.57 -24.47 3.26
CA LYS A 3 -9.19 -23.85 2.08
C LYS A 3 -10.31 -22.89 2.48
N GLU A 4 -11.06 -23.25 3.51
CA GLU A 4 -12.17 -22.48 4.06
C GLU A 4 -11.65 -21.21 4.77
N GLU A 5 -10.56 -21.35 5.52
CA GLU A 5 -9.91 -20.23 6.20
C GLU A 5 -9.34 -19.22 5.20
N PHE A 6 -8.68 -19.70 4.13
CA PHE A 6 -8.15 -18.84 3.08
C PHE A 6 -9.27 -18.02 2.40
N LYS A 7 -10.37 -18.66 2.03
CA LYS A 7 -11.53 -17.97 1.43
C LYS A 7 -12.08 -16.88 2.34
N ARG A 8 -12.18 -17.16 3.64
CA ARG A 8 -12.65 -16.20 4.64
C ARG A 8 -11.73 -14.98 4.72
N VAL A 9 -10.42 -15.17 4.77
CA VAL A 9 -9.43 -14.07 4.83
C VAL A 9 -9.53 -13.20 3.57
N VAL A 10 -9.59 -13.81 2.38
CA VAL A 10 -9.72 -13.05 1.12
C VAL A 10 -11.01 -12.21 1.09
N SER A 11 -12.11 -12.73 1.63
CA SER A 11 -13.39 -12.02 1.66
C SER A 11 -13.48 -10.86 2.66
N GLN A 12 -12.51 -10.74 3.59
CA GLN A 12 -12.52 -9.71 4.63
C GLN A 12 -12.29 -8.29 4.09
N GLY A 13 -11.65 -8.16 2.91
CA GLY A 13 -11.23 -6.86 2.39
C GLY A 13 -10.08 -6.29 3.23
N ILE A 14 -10.23 -5.06 3.71
CA ILE A 14 -9.20 -4.41 4.54
C ILE A 14 -9.35 -4.89 5.99
N PRO A 15 -8.33 -5.52 6.58
CA PRO A 15 -8.41 -6.01 7.96
C PRO A 15 -8.44 -4.87 8.99
N GLU A 16 -8.92 -5.18 10.19
CA GLU A 16 -8.98 -4.23 11.33
C GLU A 16 -7.60 -3.83 11.86
N VAL A 17 -6.59 -4.66 11.60
CA VAL A 17 -5.19 -4.48 11.95
C VAL A 17 -4.38 -4.62 10.67
N LEU A 18 -3.49 -3.65 10.42
CA LEU A 18 -2.61 -3.70 9.26
C LEU A 18 -1.62 -4.87 9.39
N PRO A 19 -1.32 -5.57 8.28
CA PRO A 19 -0.23 -6.54 8.28
C PRO A 19 1.12 -5.86 8.45
N GLU A 20 2.15 -6.63 8.76
CA GLU A 20 3.52 -6.13 8.76
C GLU A 20 3.96 -5.71 7.35
N PRO A 21 4.81 -4.66 7.22
CA PRO A 21 5.38 -4.26 5.95
C PRO A 21 6.13 -5.41 5.29
N LYS A 22 5.86 -5.64 4.00
CA LYS A 22 6.53 -6.69 3.24
C LYS A 22 7.87 -6.16 2.69
N PRO A 23 9.00 -6.85 2.91
CA PRO A 23 10.28 -6.44 2.34
C PRO A 23 10.31 -6.64 0.81
N TYR A 24 11.14 -5.84 0.13
CA TYR A 24 11.42 -6.01 -1.28
C TYR A 24 12.14 -7.34 -1.54
N ASP A 25 11.67 -8.12 -2.50
CA ASP A 25 12.20 -9.45 -2.82
C ASP A 25 13.08 -9.41 -4.07
N PRO A 26 14.42 -9.44 -3.96
CA PRO A 26 15.30 -9.33 -5.12
C PRO A 26 15.32 -10.58 -6.02
N THR A 27 14.65 -11.67 -5.61
CA THR A 27 14.69 -12.95 -6.34
C THR A 27 13.63 -13.06 -7.44
N ILE A 28 12.69 -12.12 -7.48
CA ILE A 28 11.62 -12.07 -8.48
C ILE A 28 11.78 -10.88 -9.42
N ASN A 29 11.21 -10.99 -10.62
CA ASN A 29 11.18 -9.87 -11.56
C ASN A 29 10.22 -8.78 -11.06
N HIS A 30 10.71 -7.55 -10.97
CA HIS A 30 9.93 -6.36 -10.62
C HIS A 30 9.68 -5.47 -11.84
N ALA A 31 8.60 -4.70 -11.79
CA ALA A 31 8.37 -3.65 -12.78
C ALA A 31 9.49 -2.59 -12.69
N PRO A 32 9.89 -1.98 -13.82
CA PRO A 32 10.88 -0.90 -13.80
C PRO A 32 10.33 0.32 -13.06
N LYS A 33 11.23 1.06 -12.40
CA LYS A 33 10.90 2.30 -11.68
C LYS A 33 10.23 3.31 -12.62
N ARG A 34 9.12 3.89 -12.17
CA ARG A 34 8.44 4.97 -12.90
C ARG A 34 9.22 6.28 -12.74
N LYS A 35 9.17 7.14 -13.76
CA LYS A 35 9.80 8.47 -13.68
C LYS A 35 9.08 9.31 -12.63
N ASP A 36 9.85 9.99 -11.78
CA ASP A 36 9.32 10.97 -10.83
C ASP A 36 9.06 12.29 -11.56
N ILE A 37 7.81 12.45 -12.02
CA ILE A 37 7.37 13.61 -12.81
C ILE A 37 6.32 14.45 -12.08
N LEU A 38 5.91 14.02 -10.88
CA LEU A 38 4.85 14.68 -10.14
C LEU A 38 5.40 15.87 -9.36
N THR A 39 4.69 16.98 -9.43
CA THR A 39 4.90 18.13 -8.55
C THR A 39 4.53 17.79 -7.10
N LYS A 40 4.94 18.64 -6.15
CA LYS A 40 4.61 18.46 -4.72
C LYS A 40 3.11 18.35 -4.47
N GLU A 41 2.30 19.14 -5.16
CA GLU A 41 0.84 19.11 -5.00
C GLU A 41 0.22 17.86 -5.63
N GLU A 42 0.75 17.39 -6.76
CA GLU A 42 0.31 16.13 -7.36
C GLU A 42 0.71 14.91 -6.53
N LYS A 43 1.89 14.91 -5.90
CA LYS A 43 2.27 13.86 -4.93
C LYS A 43 1.30 13.83 -3.75
N LYS A 44 0.93 14.98 -3.18
CA LYS A 44 -0.09 15.05 -2.12
C LYS A 44 -1.44 14.50 -2.60
N LEU A 45 -1.85 14.83 -3.82
CA LEU A 45 -3.09 14.30 -4.41
C LEU A 45 -3.01 12.78 -4.60
N ALA A 46 -1.89 12.25 -5.09
CA ALA A 46 -1.66 10.82 -5.24
C ALA A 46 -1.79 10.08 -3.90
N LEU A 47 -1.20 10.62 -2.83
CA LEU A 47 -1.34 10.08 -1.48
C LEU A 47 -2.80 10.09 -1.01
N ARG A 48 -3.54 11.19 -1.19
CA ARG A 48 -4.98 11.25 -0.86
C ARG A 48 -5.78 10.22 -1.64
N ASN A 49 -5.47 10.02 -2.92
CA ASN A 49 -6.12 9.03 -3.77
C ASN A 49 -5.87 7.59 -3.29
N ALA A 50 -4.68 7.30 -2.77
CA ALA A 50 -4.38 6.00 -2.16
C ALA A 50 -5.10 5.84 -0.81
N LEU A 51 -5.02 6.85 0.05
CA LEU A 51 -5.59 6.82 1.41
C LEU A 51 -7.12 6.72 1.44
N ARG A 52 -7.85 7.15 0.40
CA ARG A 52 -9.32 7.08 0.34
C ARG A 52 -9.88 5.66 0.45
N TYR A 53 -9.06 4.65 0.17
CA TYR A 53 -9.45 3.25 0.28
C TYR A 53 -9.35 2.72 1.72
N PHE A 54 -8.66 3.43 2.62
CA PHE A 54 -8.38 2.96 3.98
C PHE A 54 -9.15 3.77 5.03
N PRO A 55 -9.60 3.13 6.14
CA PRO A 55 -10.09 3.85 7.31
C PRO A 55 -9.11 4.91 7.83
N ALA A 56 -9.62 6.06 8.30
CA ALA A 56 -8.81 7.19 8.75
C ALA A 56 -7.81 6.84 9.86
N LYS A 57 -8.13 5.85 10.71
CA LYS A 57 -7.23 5.33 11.76
C LYS A 57 -5.89 4.81 11.23
N PHE A 58 -5.81 4.45 9.95
CA PHE A 58 -4.59 3.95 9.32
C PHE A 58 -3.80 5.02 8.59
N HIS A 59 -4.34 6.24 8.42
CA HIS A 59 -3.73 7.26 7.56
C HIS A 59 -2.38 7.73 8.09
N GLU A 60 -2.20 7.80 9.41
CA GLU A 60 -0.94 8.18 10.04
C GLU A 60 0.19 7.18 9.74
N THR A 61 -0.13 5.88 9.74
CA THR A 61 0.82 4.81 9.42
C THR A 61 1.07 4.72 7.91
N LEU A 62 0.02 4.75 7.09
CA LEU A 62 0.12 4.48 5.65
C LEU A 62 0.61 5.68 4.83
N ALA A 63 0.37 6.92 5.25
CA ALA A 63 0.81 8.11 4.52
C ALA A 63 2.35 8.16 4.29
N PRO A 64 3.21 7.97 5.32
CA PRO A 64 4.65 7.93 5.10
C PRO A 64 5.09 6.73 4.26
N GLU A 65 4.42 5.58 4.39
CA GLU A 65 4.70 4.37 3.59
C GLU A 65 4.42 4.62 2.10
N PHE A 66 3.23 5.13 1.75
CA PHE A 66 2.88 5.47 0.37
C PHE A 66 3.77 6.57 -0.22
N LEU A 67 4.23 7.52 0.60
CA LEU A 67 5.20 8.52 0.15
C LEU A 67 6.54 7.88 -0.21
N ASN A 68 7.01 6.94 0.63
CA ASN A 68 8.23 6.20 0.36
C ASN A 68 8.10 5.38 -0.92
N GLU A 69 7.01 4.61 -1.08
CA GLU A 69 6.73 3.84 -2.29
C GLU A 69 6.70 4.71 -3.56
N LEU A 70 6.10 5.91 -3.48
CA LEU A 70 6.04 6.83 -4.61
C LEU A 70 7.43 7.32 -5.06
N ASN A 71 8.40 7.34 -4.14
CA ASN A 71 9.76 7.83 -4.40
C ASN A 71 10.75 6.69 -4.75
N THR A 72 10.41 5.43 -4.49
CA THR A 72 11.27 4.25 -4.75
C THR A 72 11.01 3.61 -6.09
#